data_AF-A0A813DCV8-F1
#
_entry.id   AF-A0A813DCV8-F1
#
_cell.length_a   1.000
_cell.length_b   1.000
_cell.length_c   1.000
_cell.angle_alpha   90.00
_cell.angle_beta   90.00
_cell.angle_gamma   90.00
#
_symmetry.space_group_name_H-M   'P 1'
#
loop_
_entity.id
_entity.type
_entity.pdbx_description
1 polymer ?
#
loop_
_entity_poly.entity_id
_entity_poly.type
_entity_poly.pdbx_seq_one_letter_code
_entity_poly.pdbx_strand_id
1 'polypeptide(L)'
;MSVLQPVRRHVPNDHSCLFWALAYLGEGGECGRAKAQELREVCAQEALKDPDPATRALLLGFDSVELYATWIRNEFHWGGENEVLVLAKHYGLEVAVVCCESMQVLCYGSDHPGCTARVYLLYTGQHYDPIVFGPDASVPVDQEQKRLSKGDTSLDSGATDLARQHNVEAARKASQRRAKKIKCGGCGTLLSDAEAFATHCGEVEHDDDFAYECEEVEVVIEGDEALPEGTLDLNSDNVQTFTNTGVDPLSNAFPAPVTIGGVSFPSLEHYWQATPFLGVSDEVAKRIASAKSVDEAVMIAGGAGPAAQRPDWRDRRRELLLEGLVAKGKQCPAFSQALQQTGEKTLVCLDADPWGGMQAPGGIPTGQNNVGKALMELRSSQL
;
A
#
# COMPACT_ATOMS: atom_id res chain seq x y z
N MET A 1 -13.19 -33.77 -28.12
CA MET A 1 -12.91 -32.33 -28.23
C MET A 1 -12.26 -31.91 -26.91
N SER A 2 -11.12 -31.24 -26.95
CA SER A 2 -10.52 -30.64 -25.75
C SER A 2 -11.49 -29.63 -25.16
N VAL A 3 -11.69 -29.66 -23.85
CA VAL A 3 -12.54 -28.68 -23.16
C VAL A 3 -11.86 -27.32 -23.23
N LEU A 4 -12.56 -26.31 -23.75
CA LEU A 4 -12.09 -24.93 -23.79
C LEU A 4 -12.24 -24.30 -22.41
N GLN A 5 -11.14 -23.77 -21.89
CA GLN A 5 -11.07 -23.06 -20.62
C GLN A 5 -10.95 -21.55 -20.86
N PRO A 6 -11.60 -20.72 -20.02
CA PRO A 6 -11.44 -19.27 -20.05
C PRO A 6 -10.03 -18.89 -19.58
N VAL A 7 -9.39 -17.99 -20.31
CA VAL A 7 -8.04 -17.48 -20.02
C VAL A 7 -8.12 -15.96 -19.99
N ARG A 8 -7.74 -15.37 -18.85
CA ARG A 8 -7.55 -13.92 -18.73
C ARG A 8 -6.24 -13.54 -19.43
N ARG A 9 -6.28 -12.58 -20.36
CA ARG A 9 -5.08 -11.92 -20.87
C ARG A 9 -4.95 -10.56 -20.22
N HIS A 10 -3.76 -10.23 -19.72
CA HIS A 10 -3.54 -8.94 -19.07
C HIS A 10 -3.16 -7.88 -20.11
N VAL A 11 -3.89 -6.77 -20.11
CA VAL A 11 -3.50 -5.55 -20.84
C VAL A 11 -2.81 -4.56 -19.90
N PRO A 12 -2.09 -3.55 -20.41
CA PRO A 12 -1.46 -2.53 -19.58
C PRO A 12 -2.44 -1.92 -18.58
N ASN A 13 -2.01 -1.80 -17.31
CA ASN A 13 -2.76 -1.13 -16.26
C ASN A 13 -2.58 0.39 -16.39
N ASP A 14 -3.10 0.93 -17.49
CA ASP A 14 -3.21 2.36 -17.74
C ASP A 14 -4.70 2.76 -17.87
N HIS A 15 -4.94 4.05 -18.05
CA HIS A 15 -6.28 4.62 -18.22
C HIS A 15 -6.97 4.22 -19.55
N SER A 16 -6.35 3.33 -20.35
CA SER A 16 -6.82 2.86 -21.66
C SER A 16 -7.10 1.35 -21.71
N CYS A 17 -7.12 0.63 -20.57
CA CYS A 17 -7.34 -0.82 -20.50
C CYS A 17 -8.53 -1.34 -21.34
N LEU A 18 -9.67 -0.63 -21.34
CA LEU A 18 -10.83 -0.98 -22.18
C LEU A 18 -10.47 -1.04 -23.67
N PHE A 19 -9.77 -0.02 -24.17
CA PHE A 19 -9.40 0.09 -25.58
C PHE A 19 -8.36 -0.97 -25.96
N TRP A 20 -7.40 -1.26 -25.09
CA TRP A 20 -6.46 -2.36 -25.27
C TRP A 20 -7.18 -3.71 -25.36
N ALA A 21 -8.11 -3.97 -24.44
CA ALA A 21 -8.83 -5.23 -24.35
C ALA A 21 -9.72 -5.47 -25.59
N LEU A 22 -10.46 -4.44 -26.02
CA LEU A 22 -11.31 -4.54 -27.21
C LEU A 22 -10.50 -4.55 -28.50
N ALA A 23 -9.37 -3.85 -28.59
CA ALA A 23 -8.45 -3.97 -29.73
C ALA A 23 -7.93 -5.40 -29.84
N TYR A 24 -7.53 -6.03 -28.73
CA TYR A 24 -7.03 -7.40 -28.73
C TYR A 24 -8.04 -8.40 -29.32
N LEU A 25 -9.31 -8.27 -28.92
CA LEU A 25 -10.41 -9.12 -29.39
C LEU A 25 -10.86 -8.78 -30.82
N GLY A 26 -10.87 -7.48 -31.16
CA GLY A 26 -11.34 -6.92 -32.43
C GLY A 26 -10.34 -6.99 -33.59
N GLU A 27 -9.04 -6.95 -33.31
CA GLU A 27 -7.97 -7.08 -34.31
C GLU A 27 -7.40 -8.51 -34.37
N GLY A 28 -7.62 -9.32 -33.33
CA GLY A 28 -7.23 -10.72 -33.30
C GLY A 28 -5.86 -11.00 -32.66
N GLY A 29 -5.24 -10.03 -32.00
CA GLY A 29 -3.96 -10.18 -31.32
C GLY A 29 -3.47 -8.90 -30.64
N GLU A 30 -2.22 -8.93 -30.18
CA GLU A 30 -1.61 -7.77 -29.49
C GLU A 30 -1.63 -6.52 -30.37
N CYS A 31 -2.10 -5.43 -29.77
CA CYS A 31 -2.16 -4.12 -30.39
C CYS A 31 -1.23 -3.16 -29.64
N GLY A 32 -0.87 -2.05 -30.29
CA GLY A 32 -0.06 -0.98 -29.71
C GLY A 32 -0.90 0.24 -29.32
N ARG A 33 -0.25 1.22 -28.67
CA ARG A 33 -0.89 2.44 -28.14
C ARG A 33 -1.61 3.25 -29.22
N ALA A 34 -1.09 3.22 -30.45
CA ALA A 34 -1.71 3.86 -31.60
C ALA A 34 -3.13 3.34 -31.88
N LYS A 35 -3.36 2.03 -31.72
CA LYS A 35 -4.69 1.44 -31.91
C LYS A 35 -5.64 1.85 -30.79
N ALA A 36 -5.18 1.91 -29.54
CA ALA A 36 -5.99 2.43 -28.45
C ALA A 36 -6.42 3.89 -28.71
N GLN A 37 -5.51 4.73 -29.22
CA GLN A 37 -5.83 6.11 -29.60
C GLN A 37 -6.81 6.20 -30.78
N GLU A 38 -6.67 5.32 -31.77
CA GLU A 38 -7.62 5.20 -32.89
C GLU A 38 -9.03 4.86 -32.38
N LEU A 39 -9.16 3.93 -31.44
CA LEU A 39 -10.47 3.56 -30.88
C LEU A 39 -11.09 4.68 -30.04
N ARG A 40 -10.27 5.48 -29.33
CA ARG A 40 -10.75 6.72 -28.69
C ARG A 40 -11.30 7.71 -29.71
N GLU A 41 -10.64 7.84 -30.86
CA GLU A 41 -11.12 8.67 -31.96
C GLU A 41 -12.44 8.14 -32.53
N VAL A 42 -12.60 6.83 -32.67
CA VAL A 42 -13.88 6.22 -33.09
C VAL A 42 -15.00 6.62 -32.12
N CYS A 43 -14.77 6.52 -30.81
CA CYS A 43 -15.75 6.92 -29.79
C CYS A 43 -16.10 8.41 -29.86
N ALA A 44 -15.09 9.28 -30.03
CA ALA A 44 -15.29 10.70 -30.18
C ALA A 44 -16.12 11.04 -31.43
N GLN A 45 -15.80 10.41 -32.57
CA GLN A 45 -16.48 10.65 -33.85
C GLN A 45 -17.91 10.13 -33.86
N GLU A 46 -18.19 9.01 -33.19
CA GLU A 46 -19.56 8.50 -33.08
C GLU A 46 -20.45 9.49 -32.32
N ALA A 47 -19.96 10.10 -31.24
CA ALA A 47 -20.71 11.13 -30.51
C ALA A 47 -20.93 12.40 -31.34
N LEU A 48 -19.91 12.85 -32.09
CA LEU A 48 -20.00 14.06 -32.92
C LEU A 48 -20.94 13.92 -34.13
N LYS A 49 -21.19 12.69 -34.58
CA LYS A 49 -22.07 12.40 -35.73
C LYS A 49 -23.50 12.07 -35.32
N ASP A 50 -23.81 12.11 -34.04
CA ASP A 50 -25.14 11.78 -33.54
C ASP A 50 -26.18 12.77 -34.11
N PRO A 51 -27.30 12.29 -34.69
CA PRO A 51 -28.34 13.18 -35.23
C PRO A 51 -29.06 13.98 -34.15
N ASP A 52 -28.98 13.58 -32.88
CA ASP A 52 -29.49 14.32 -31.72
C ASP A 52 -28.36 14.57 -30.70
N PRO A 53 -27.45 15.52 -30.98
CA PRO A 53 -26.27 15.75 -30.17
C PRO A 53 -26.60 16.24 -28.75
N ALA A 54 -27.74 16.90 -28.55
CA ALA A 54 -28.14 17.38 -27.23
C ALA A 54 -28.52 16.22 -26.30
N THR A 55 -29.36 15.29 -26.77
CA THR A 55 -29.71 14.09 -25.99
C THR A 55 -28.50 13.17 -25.84
N ARG A 56 -27.67 13.03 -26.87
CA ARG A 56 -26.44 12.23 -26.77
C ARG A 56 -25.49 12.75 -25.71
N ALA A 57 -25.26 14.06 -25.65
CA ALA A 57 -24.42 14.69 -24.63
C ALA A 57 -24.94 14.39 -23.21
N LEU A 58 -26.25 14.49 -22.99
CA LEU A 58 -26.88 14.17 -21.71
C LEU A 58 -26.65 12.72 -21.28
N LEU A 59 -26.82 11.75 -22.19
CA LEU A 59 -26.57 10.33 -21.92
C LEU A 59 -25.09 10.02 -21.63
N LEU A 60 -24.19 10.82 -22.20
CA LEU A 60 -22.76 10.74 -21.94
C LEU A 60 -22.36 11.44 -20.63
N GLY A 61 -23.25 12.25 -20.04
CA GLY A 61 -22.99 13.04 -18.83
C GLY A 61 -22.21 14.34 -19.10
N PHE A 62 -22.32 14.91 -20.30
CA PHE A 62 -21.63 16.14 -20.71
C PHE A 62 -22.63 17.21 -21.19
N ASP A 63 -22.20 18.48 -21.13
CA ASP A 63 -23.00 19.60 -21.64
C ASP A 63 -23.04 19.65 -23.18
N SER A 64 -22.08 19.01 -23.86
CA SER A 64 -22.04 18.89 -25.33
C SER A 64 -21.23 17.68 -25.78
N VAL A 65 -21.50 17.21 -27.00
CA VAL A 65 -20.75 16.10 -27.62
C VAL A 65 -19.30 16.50 -27.93
N GLU A 66 -19.02 17.78 -28.18
CA GLU A 66 -17.66 18.30 -28.40
C GLU A 66 -16.79 18.23 -27.15
N LEU A 67 -17.37 18.52 -25.98
CA LEU A 67 -16.68 18.39 -24.69
C LEU A 67 -16.37 16.92 -24.40
N TYR A 68 -17.36 16.03 -24.57
CA TYR A 68 -17.14 14.59 -24.46
C TYR A 68 -16.07 14.10 -25.45
N ALA A 69 -16.14 14.51 -26.72
CA ALA A 69 -15.21 14.09 -27.76
C ALA A 69 -13.78 14.56 -27.47
N THR A 70 -13.61 15.73 -26.85
CA THR A 70 -12.30 16.19 -26.36
C THR A 70 -11.84 15.37 -25.17
N TRP A 71 -12.76 15.07 -24.24
CA TRP A 71 -12.49 14.27 -23.05
C TRP A 71 -12.03 12.85 -23.40
N ILE A 72 -12.78 12.11 -24.23
CA ILE A 72 -12.47 10.69 -24.49
C ILE A 72 -11.20 10.47 -25.31
N ARG A 73 -10.78 11.47 -26.11
CA ARG A 73 -9.50 11.46 -26.85
C ARG A 73 -8.28 11.50 -25.94
N ASN A 74 -8.42 11.99 -24.72
CA ASN A 74 -7.34 12.05 -23.76
C ASN A 74 -7.10 10.65 -23.16
N GLU A 75 -5.87 10.16 -23.33
CA GLU A 75 -5.46 8.82 -22.88
C GLU A 75 -5.54 8.59 -21.37
N PHE A 76 -5.63 9.64 -20.56
CA PHE A 76 -5.77 9.57 -19.10
C PHE A 76 -7.23 9.42 -18.63
N HIS A 77 -8.20 9.48 -19.53
CA HIS A 77 -9.61 9.26 -19.19
C HIS A 77 -10.05 7.82 -19.46
N TRP A 78 -10.80 7.26 -18.52
CA TRP A 78 -11.29 5.89 -18.61
C TRP A 78 -12.44 5.78 -19.60
N GLY A 79 -12.45 4.71 -20.38
CA GLY A 79 -13.64 4.31 -21.11
C GLY A 79 -14.54 3.42 -20.25
N GLY A 80 -15.83 3.38 -20.56
CA GLY A 80 -16.82 2.57 -19.88
C GLY A 80 -17.89 2.02 -20.80
N GLU A 81 -19.11 1.88 -20.27
CA GLU A 81 -20.25 1.28 -20.97
C GLU A 81 -20.59 1.96 -22.30
N ASN A 82 -20.54 3.29 -22.36
CA ASN A 82 -20.77 4.03 -23.60
C ASN A 82 -19.75 3.67 -24.69
N GLU A 83 -18.48 3.50 -24.33
CA GLU A 83 -17.43 3.15 -25.28
C GLU A 83 -17.50 1.68 -25.67
N VAL A 84 -17.90 0.79 -24.75
CA VAL A 84 -18.20 -0.61 -25.08
C VAL A 84 -19.27 -0.68 -26.18
N LEU A 85 -20.37 0.07 -26.07
CA LEU A 85 -21.42 0.10 -27.08
C LEU A 85 -20.92 0.58 -28.44
N VAL A 86 -20.15 1.66 -28.48
CA VAL A 86 -19.60 2.20 -29.73
C VAL A 86 -18.63 1.22 -30.37
N LEU A 87 -17.74 0.61 -29.58
CA LEU A 87 -16.72 -0.31 -30.09
C LEU A 87 -17.30 -1.67 -30.46
N ALA A 88 -18.34 -2.14 -29.77
CA ALA A 88 -19.12 -3.30 -30.16
C ALA A 88 -19.70 -3.12 -31.57
N LYS A 89 -20.28 -1.94 -31.85
CA LYS A 89 -20.74 -1.56 -33.19
C LYS A 89 -19.58 -1.49 -34.20
N HIS A 90 -18.48 -0.83 -33.84
CA HIS A 90 -17.32 -0.65 -34.72
C HIS A 90 -16.75 -1.99 -35.22
N TYR A 91 -16.61 -2.97 -34.33
CA TYR A 91 -16.08 -4.28 -34.67
C TYR A 91 -17.13 -5.31 -35.11
N GLY A 92 -18.42 -4.98 -35.02
CA GLY A 92 -19.50 -5.94 -35.29
C GLY A 92 -19.53 -7.09 -34.28
N LEU A 93 -19.37 -6.77 -33.00
CA LEU A 93 -19.29 -7.73 -31.89
C LEU A 93 -20.44 -7.56 -30.90
N GLU A 94 -20.85 -8.67 -30.29
CA GLU A 94 -21.51 -8.71 -28.99
C GLU A 94 -20.41 -8.75 -27.92
N VAL A 95 -20.38 -7.78 -27.02
CA VAL A 95 -19.39 -7.72 -25.94
C VAL A 95 -20.04 -8.16 -24.64
N ALA A 96 -19.63 -9.33 -24.14
CA ALA A 96 -20.05 -9.88 -22.87
C ALA A 96 -19.07 -9.46 -21.76
N VAL A 97 -19.46 -8.48 -20.95
CA VAL A 97 -18.68 -7.97 -19.82
C VAL A 97 -19.03 -8.78 -18.57
N VAL A 98 -18.07 -9.57 -18.09
CA VAL A 98 -18.15 -10.35 -16.86
C VAL A 98 -17.68 -9.47 -15.70
N CYS A 99 -18.62 -9.08 -14.83
CA CYS A 99 -18.34 -8.21 -13.70
C CYS A 99 -17.88 -8.99 -12.47
N CYS A 100 -16.67 -8.71 -11.98
CA CYS A 100 -16.12 -9.31 -10.76
C CYS A 100 -16.88 -8.88 -9.50
N GLU A 101 -17.63 -7.79 -9.50
CA GLU A 101 -18.38 -7.36 -8.33
C GLU A 101 -19.75 -8.06 -8.26
N SER A 102 -20.55 -7.97 -9.33
CA SER A 102 -21.92 -8.48 -9.34
C SER A 102 -22.04 -9.95 -9.77
N MET A 103 -20.97 -10.55 -10.31
CA MET A 103 -20.97 -11.87 -10.97
C MET A 103 -21.94 -11.97 -12.17
N GLN A 104 -22.37 -10.83 -12.71
CA GLN A 104 -23.25 -10.79 -13.87
C GLN A 104 -22.45 -10.70 -15.17
N VAL A 105 -23.02 -11.24 -16.24
CA VAL A 105 -22.54 -11.06 -17.61
C VAL A 105 -23.44 -10.04 -18.31
N LEU A 106 -22.93 -8.84 -18.51
CA LEU A 106 -23.63 -7.74 -19.18
C LEU A 106 -23.29 -7.78 -20.67
N CYS A 107 -24.29 -7.96 -21.53
CA CYS A 107 -24.09 -8.11 -22.98
C CYS A 107 -24.45 -6.83 -23.73
N TYR A 108 -23.54 -6.36 -24.57
CA TYR A 108 -23.66 -5.11 -25.31
C TYR A 108 -23.55 -5.33 -26.83
N GLY A 109 -24.32 -4.58 -27.62
CA GLY A 109 -24.22 -4.55 -29.09
C GLY A 109 -24.81 -5.75 -29.84
N SER A 110 -25.49 -6.67 -29.15
CA SER A 110 -26.10 -7.85 -29.76
C SER A 110 -27.28 -7.53 -30.69
N ASP A 111 -27.93 -6.39 -30.50
CA ASP A 111 -29.01 -5.86 -31.33
C ASP A 111 -28.52 -5.20 -32.63
N HIS A 112 -27.23 -4.88 -32.74
CA HIS A 112 -26.68 -4.26 -33.94
C HIS A 112 -26.74 -5.21 -35.14
N PRO A 113 -27.25 -4.77 -36.33
CA PRO A 113 -27.37 -5.63 -37.51
C PRO A 113 -26.04 -6.21 -38.02
N GLY A 114 -24.94 -5.48 -37.83
CA GLY A 114 -23.59 -5.92 -38.20
C GLY A 114 -22.91 -6.84 -37.18
N CYS A 115 -23.58 -7.18 -36.07
CA CYS A 115 -23.02 -8.08 -35.07
C CYS A 115 -22.97 -9.52 -35.61
N THR A 116 -21.77 -10.11 -35.63
CA THR A 116 -21.54 -11.47 -36.16
C THR A 116 -20.89 -12.42 -35.16
N ALA A 117 -20.22 -11.88 -34.14
CA ALA A 117 -19.47 -12.65 -33.18
C ALA A 117 -19.66 -12.10 -31.75
N ARG A 118 -19.43 -12.96 -30.75
CA ARG A 118 -19.41 -12.60 -29.33
C ARG A 118 -17.98 -12.65 -28.80
N VAL A 119 -17.63 -11.72 -27.92
CA VAL A 119 -16.34 -11.67 -27.21
C VAL A 119 -16.57 -11.40 -25.72
N TYR A 120 -15.56 -11.68 -24.89
CA TYR A 120 -15.67 -11.55 -23.45
C TYR A 120 -14.64 -10.59 -22.87
N LEU A 121 -15.10 -9.72 -21.97
CA LEU A 121 -14.26 -8.86 -21.15
C LEU A 121 -14.45 -9.25 -19.68
N LEU A 122 -13.37 -9.24 -18.91
CA LEU A 122 -13.41 -9.27 -17.46
C LEU A 122 -13.35 -7.82 -16.96
N TYR A 123 -14.28 -7.43 -16.10
CA TYR A 123 -14.27 -6.11 -15.45
C TYR A 123 -14.09 -6.27 -13.94
N THR A 124 -13.01 -5.71 -13.40
CA THR A 124 -12.65 -5.83 -11.97
C THR A 124 -13.23 -4.73 -11.09
N GLY A 125 -14.08 -3.85 -11.63
CA GLY A 125 -14.52 -2.61 -10.95
C GLY A 125 -13.69 -1.38 -11.27
N GLN A 126 -12.48 -1.56 -11.81
CA GLN A 126 -11.56 -0.47 -12.20
C GLN A 126 -10.66 -0.78 -13.40
N HIS A 127 -10.67 -2.02 -13.89
CA HIS A 127 -9.80 -2.47 -14.98
C HIS A 127 -10.54 -3.47 -15.88
N TYR A 128 -10.22 -3.43 -17.17
CA TYR A 128 -10.74 -4.37 -18.17
C TYR A 128 -9.61 -5.25 -18.71
N ASP A 129 -9.85 -6.55 -18.79
CA ASP A 129 -8.96 -7.51 -19.44
C ASP A 129 -9.77 -8.41 -20.40
N PRO A 130 -9.24 -8.77 -21.59
CA PRO A 130 -9.93 -9.71 -22.46
C PRO A 130 -9.91 -11.13 -21.90
N ILE A 131 -11.02 -11.83 -22.07
CA ILE A 131 -11.13 -13.27 -21.81
C ILE A 131 -11.14 -13.98 -23.18
N VAL A 132 -10.22 -14.91 -23.33
CA VAL A 132 -10.11 -15.80 -24.49
C VAL A 132 -10.27 -17.25 -24.06
N PHE A 133 -10.34 -18.19 -24.99
CA PHE A 133 -10.54 -19.59 -24.68
C PHE A 133 -9.49 -20.50 -25.33
N GLY A 134 -9.00 -21.47 -24.57
CA GLY A 134 -7.99 -22.42 -25.04
C GLY A 134 -7.93 -23.67 -24.17
N PRO A 135 -7.01 -24.61 -24.43
CA PRO A 135 -6.85 -25.79 -23.57
C PRO A 135 -6.46 -25.43 -22.14
N ASP A 136 -5.62 -24.41 -21.97
CA ASP A 136 -5.13 -23.88 -20.70
C ASP A 136 -4.51 -22.48 -20.90
N ALA A 137 -4.00 -21.87 -19.83
CA ALA A 137 -3.43 -20.52 -19.84
C ALA A 137 -2.17 -20.36 -20.74
N SER A 138 -1.49 -21.44 -21.09
CA SER A 138 -0.31 -21.46 -21.96
C SER A 138 -0.63 -21.42 -23.45
N VAL A 139 -1.92 -21.45 -23.83
CA VAL A 139 -2.35 -21.37 -25.23
C VAL A 139 -1.66 -20.18 -25.95
N PRO A 140 -1.03 -20.40 -27.12
CA PRO A 140 -0.47 -19.31 -27.91
C PRO A 140 -1.52 -18.31 -28.40
N VAL A 141 -1.13 -17.05 -28.59
CA VAL A 141 -2.03 -15.96 -29.02
C VAL A 141 -2.70 -16.26 -30.38
N ASP A 142 -2.02 -16.94 -31.29
CA ASP A 142 -2.53 -17.32 -32.61
C ASP A 142 -3.47 -18.53 -32.58
N GLN A 143 -3.53 -19.25 -31.45
CA GLN A 143 -4.33 -20.47 -31.28
C GLN A 143 -5.51 -20.30 -30.31
N GLU A 144 -5.56 -19.19 -29.58
CA GLU A 144 -6.65 -18.91 -28.66
C GLU A 144 -7.94 -18.50 -29.39
N GLN A 145 -9.07 -18.99 -28.91
CA GLN A 145 -10.38 -18.62 -29.41
C GLN A 145 -10.84 -17.33 -28.73
N LYS A 146 -10.74 -16.22 -29.47
CA LYS A 146 -11.16 -14.89 -29.03
C LYS A 146 -12.64 -14.59 -29.27
N ARG A 147 -13.21 -15.22 -30.30
CA ARG A 147 -14.56 -14.95 -30.81
C ARG A 147 -15.40 -16.21 -30.82
N LEU A 148 -16.64 -16.08 -30.36
CA LEU A 148 -17.69 -17.09 -30.52
C LEU A 148 -18.71 -16.62 -31.54
N SER A 149 -19.62 -17.51 -31.95
CA SER A 149 -20.80 -17.09 -32.70
C SER A 149 -21.64 -16.13 -31.85
N LYS A 150 -22.27 -15.14 -32.50
CA LYS A 150 -23.21 -14.22 -31.83
C LYS A 150 -24.25 -15.00 -31.00
N GLY A 151 -24.46 -14.59 -29.75
CA GLY A 151 -25.44 -15.22 -28.85
C GLY A 151 -25.02 -16.57 -28.27
N ASP A 152 -23.82 -17.07 -28.57
CA ASP A 152 -23.28 -18.27 -27.94
C ASP A 152 -22.90 -18.00 -26.48
N THR A 153 -23.74 -18.46 -25.55
CA THR A 153 -23.55 -18.32 -24.10
C THR A 153 -22.92 -19.56 -23.45
N SER A 154 -22.48 -20.55 -24.25
CA SER A 154 -21.99 -21.83 -23.74
C SER A 154 -20.78 -21.70 -22.80
N LEU A 155 -20.04 -20.60 -22.89
CA LEU A 155 -18.85 -20.32 -22.09
C LEU A 155 -19.07 -19.29 -20.96
N ASP A 156 -20.30 -18.80 -20.77
CA ASP A 156 -20.63 -17.81 -19.73
C ASP A 156 -20.26 -18.30 -18.33
N SER A 157 -20.61 -19.55 -18.00
CA SER A 157 -20.30 -20.13 -16.67
C SER A 157 -18.79 -20.16 -16.42
N GLY A 158 -17.99 -20.56 -17.41
CA GLY A 158 -16.54 -20.58 -17.28
C GLY A 158 -15.98 -19.16 -17.08
N ALA A 159 -16.43 -18.20 -17.88
CA ALA A 159 -15.99 -16.81 -17.74
C ALA A 159 -16.35 -16.22 -16.36
N THR A 160 -17.52 -16.55 -15.81
CA THR A 160 -17.90 -16.18 -14.44
C THR A 160 -17.06 -16.90 -13.37
N ASP A 161 -16.65 -18.15 -13.59
CA ASP A 161 -15.73 -18.85 -12.69
C ASP A 161 -14.34 -18.19 -12.66
N LEU A 162 -13.86 -17.68 -13.79
CA LEU A 162 -12.64 -16.88 -13.85
C LEU A 162 -12.76 -15.58 -13.02
N ALA A 163 -13.93 -14.93 -13.03
CA ALA A 163 -14.20 -13.76 -12.16
C ALA A 163 -14.20 -14.14 -10.66
N ARG A 164 -14.77 -15.30 -10.30
CA ARG A 164 -14.70 -15.83 -8.94
C ARG A 164 -13.27 -16.10 -8.49
N GLN A 165 -12.48 -16.75 -9.34
CA GLN A 165 -11.07 -17.02 -9.07
C GLN A 165 -10.28 -15.72 -8.87
N HIS A 166 -10.56 -14.68 -9.67
CA HIS A 166 -9.95 -13.37 -9.48
C HIS A 166 -10.26 -12.80 -8.10
N ASN A 167 -11.51 -12.85 -7.63
CA ASN A 167 -11.88 -12.34 -6.31
C ASN A 167 -11.22 -13.13 -5.17
N VAL A 168 -11.12 -14.45 -5.30
CA VAL A 168 -10.41 -15.30 -4.32
C VAL A 168 -8.94 -14.89 -4.22
N GLU A 169 -8.27 -14.73 -5.36
CA GLU A 169 -6.86 -14.32 -5.38
C GLU A 169 -6.67 -12.87 -4.91
N ALA A 170 -7.61 -11.97 -5.21
CA ALA A 170 -7.59 -10.59 -4.71
C ALA A 170 -7.76 -10.55 -3.19
N ALA A 171 -8.70 -11.34 -2.63
CA ALA A 171 -8.90 -11.46 -1.20
C ALA A 171 -7.69 -12.06 -0.50
N ARG A 172 -7.07 -13.10 -1.08
CA ARG A 172 -5.82 -13.67 -0.60
C ARG A 172 -4.68 -12.65 -0.59
N LYS A 173 -4.47 -11.92 -1.69
CA LYS A 173 -3.45 -10.87 -1.76
C LYS A 173 -3.70 -9.75 -0.75
N ALA A 174 -4.95 -9.40 -0.49
CA ALA A 174 -5.33 -8.39 0.49
C ALA A 174 -5.11 -8.86 1.94
N SER A 175 -5.16 -10.17 2.20
CA SER A 175 -4.88 -10.74 3.53
C SER A 175 -3.39 -11.01 3.78
N GLN A 176 -2.55 -10.95 2.74
CA GLN A 176 -1.10 -11.15 2.87
C GLN A 176 -0.46 -10.03 3.70
N ARG A 177 0.39 -10.43 4.64
CA ARG A 177 1.28 -9.53 5.39
C ARG A 177 2.66 -9.52 4.73
N ARG A 178 3.29 -8.35 4.65
CA ARG A 178 4.58 -8.14 3.97
C ARG A 178 5.57 -7.46 4.91
N ALA A 179 6.81 -7.96 4.93
CA ALA A 179 7.93 -7.31 5.62
C ALA A 179 9.16 -7.35 4.75
N LYS A 180 9.91 -6.25 4.79
CA LYS A 180 11.31 -6.24 4.37
C LYS A 180 12.16 -6.86 5.48
N LYS A 181 13.02 -7.81 5.11
CA LYS A 181 13.99 -8.47 5.99
C LYS A 181 15.35 -8.47 5.30
N ILE A 182 16.41 -8.58 6.09
CA ILE A 182 17.75 -8.86 5.57
C ILE A 182 17.96 -10.35 5.64
N LYS A 183 18.17 -11.00 4.50
CA LYS A 183 18.55 -12.40 4.45
C LYS A 183 20.06 -12.51 4.40
N CYS A 184 20.62 -13.28 5.33
CA CYS A 184 22.04 -13.60 5.34
C CYS A 184 22.40 -14.47 4.13
N GLY A 185 23.41 -14.07 3.34
CA GLY A 185 23.87 -14.81 2.17
C GLY A 185 24.60 -16.12 2.50
N GLY A 186 25.14 -16.24 3.71
CA GLY A 186 25.87 -17.43 4.18
C GLY A 186 24.96 -18.56 4.64
N CYS A 187 23.92 -18.24 5.43
CA CYS A 187 23.06 -19.26 6.06
C CYS A 187 21.56 -19.13 5.73
N GLY A 188 21.12 -18.04 5.10
CA GLY A 188 19.72 -17.81 4.75
C GLY A 188 18.82 -17.31 5.88
N THR A 189 19.34 -17.05 7.08
CA THR A 189 18.55 -16.49 8.19
C THR A 189 17.97 -15.12 7.84
N LEU A 190 16.70 -14.89 8.18
CA LEU A 190 15.99 -13.63 7.98
C LEU A 190 16.09 -12.75 9.23
N LEU A 191 16.58 -11.53 9.05
CA LEU A 191 16.93 -10.62 10.13
C LEU A 191 16.14 -9.32 9.97
N SER A 192 15.85 -8.69 11.11
CA SER A 192 15.00 -7.48 11.13
C SER A 192 15.65 -6.29 10.44
N ASP A 193 16.97 -6.16 10.55
CA ASP A 193 17.74 -4.99 10.12
C ASP A 193 19.25 -5.30 10.10
N ALA A 194 20.06 -4.30 9.75
CA ALA A 194 21.50 -4.41 9.61
C ALA A 194 22.24 -4.63 10.94
N GLU A 195 21.67 -4.16 12.06
CA GLU A 195 22.24 -4.35 13.39
C GLU A 195 22.07 -5.81 13.82
N ALA A 196 20.86 -6.37 13.62
CA ALA A 196 20.60 -7.79 13.80
C ALA A 196 21.50 -8.66 12.90
N PHE A 197 21.77 -8.22 11.66
CA PHE A 197 22.74 -8.90 10.78
C PHE A 197 24.17 -8.84 11.28
N ALA A 198 24.64 -7.69 11.75
CA ALA A 198 25.98 -7.56 12.32
C ALA A 198 26.17 -8.46 13.55
N THR A 199 25.18 -8.46 14.46
CA THR A 199 25.18 -9.36 15.64
C THR A 199 25.17 -10.82 15.21
N HIS A 200 24.29 -11.20 14.27
CA HIS A 200 24.22 -12.55 13.73
C HIS A 200 25.57 -13.02 13.16
N CYS A 201 26.27 -12.18 12.40
CA CYS A 201 27.58 -12.54 11.85
C CYS A 201 28.70 -12.59 12.91
N GLY A 202 28.47 -12.04 14.10
CA GLY A 202 29.39 -12.16 15.23
C GLY A 202 29.13 -13.40 16.10
N GLU A 203 27.92 -13.96 16.06
CA GLU A 203 27.48 -15.06 16.93
C GLU A 203 27.35 -16.40 16.20
N VAL A 204 27.08 -16.38 14.90
CA VAL A 204 26.88 -17.57 14.07
C VAL A 204 28.13 -17.83 13.24
N GLU A 205 28.65 -19.05 13.29
CA GLU A 205 29.72 -19.48 12.38
C GLU A 205 29.16 -19.71 10.97
N HIS A 206 29.78 -19.05 9.99
CA HIS A 206 29.53 -19.24 8.57
C HIS A 206 30.74 -19.92 7.91
N ASP A 207 30.60 -20.32 6.64
CA ASP A 207 31.71 -20.85 5.84
C ASP A 207 32.87 -19.84 5.75
N ASP A 208 34.10 -20.32 5.62
CA ASP A 208 35.33 -19.51 5.54
C ASP A 208 35.30 -18.52 4.34
N ASP A 209 34.56 -18.87 3.29
CA ASP A 209 34.37 -18.04 2.10
C ASP A 209 33.23 -17.00 2.23
N PHE A 210 32.54 -16.93 3.38
CA PHE A 210 31.45 -15.98 3.60
C PHE A 210 31.95 -14.53 3.74
N ALA A 211 31.59 -13.70 2.77
CA ALA A 211 32.03 -12.30 2.69
C ALA A 211 31.05 -11.28 3.33
N TYR A 212 30.33 -11.66 4.39
CA TYR A 212 29.29 -10.83 5.02
C TYR A 212 28.22 -10.34 4.04
N GLU A 213 27.92 -11.15 3.03
CA GLU A 213 26.93 -10.82 2.01
C GLU A 213 25.51 -10.96 2.57
N CYS A 214 24.62 -10.04 2.18
CA CYS A 214 23.20 -10.10 2.52
C CYS A 214 22.34 -9.50 1.40
N GLU A 215 21.08 -9.92 1.36
CA GLU A 215 20.09 -9.41 0.43
C GLU A 215 18.84 -8.91 1.18
N GLU A 216 18.29 -7.76 0.77
CA GLU A 216 16.97 -7.34 1.24
C GLU A 216 15.90 -8.18 0.53
N VAL A 217 15.10 -8.89 1.30
CA VAL A 217 14.00 -9.72 0.80
C VAL A 217 12.67 -9.26 1.34
N GLU A 218 11.63 -9.36 0.52
CA GLU A 218 10.25 -9.20 0.98
C GLU A 218 9.69 -10.58 1.35
N VAL A 219 9.36 -10.74 2.63
CA VAL A 219 8.69 -11.93 3.14
C VAL A 219 7.19 -11.70 3.03
N VAL A 220 6.51 -12.55 2.25
CA VAL A 220 5.05 -12.59 2.15
C VAL A 220 4.55 -13.68 3.07
N ILE A 221 3.72 -13.31 4.04
CA ILE A 221 3.06 -14.23 4.97
C ILE A 221 1.60 -14.34 4.56
N GLU A 222 1.11 -15.55 4.34
CA GLU A 222 -0.32 -15.76 4.08
C GLU A 222 -1.14 -15.45 5.35
N GLY A 223 -2.39 -15.03 5.21
CA GLY A 223 -3.17 -14.40 6.29
C GLY A 223 -3.10 -15.09 7.66
N ASP A 224 -3.23 -16.42 7.69
CA ASP A 224 -3.29 -17.21 8.93
C ASP A 224 -1.94 -17.82 9.35
N GLU A 225 -0.86 -17.59 8.59
CA GLU A 225 0.44 -18.17 8.92
C GLU A 225 1.06 -17.50 10.15
N ALA A 226 1.83 -18.28 10.92
CA ALA A 226 2.54 -17.73 12.07
C ALA A 226 3.54 -16.66 11.62
N LEU A 227 3.64 -15.59 12.41
CA LEU A 227 4.69 -14.60 12.22
C LEU A 227 6.08 -15.28 12.37
N PRO A 228 7.09 -14.91 11.57
CA PRO A 228 8.43 -15.48 11.65
C PRO A 228 8.99 -15.42 13.06
N GLU A 229 9.74 -16.44 13.45
CA GLU A 229 10.41 -16.48 14.74
C GLU A 229 11.23 -15.19 14.98
N GLY A 230 11.12 -14.61 16.17
CA GLY A 230 11.75 -13.33 16.53
C GLY A 230 10.97 -12.08 16.11
N THR A 231 9.81 -12.19 15.46
CA THR A 231 8.92 -11.05 15.21
C THR A 231 7.87 -10.88 16.30
N LEU A 232 7.58 -9.62 16.64
CA LEU A 232 6.62 -9.28 17.69
C LEU A 232 5.20 -9.29 17.10
N ASP A 233 4.28 -10.00 17.75
CA ASP A 233 2.85 -9.91 17.43
C ASP A 233 2.22 -8.75 18.21
N LEU A 234 1.90 -7.65 17.52
CA LEU A 234 1.26 -6.48 18.17
C LEU A 234 -0.16 -6.75 18.67
N ASN A 235 -0.80 -7.82 18.19
CA ASN A 235 -2.16 -8.19 18.60
C ASN A 235 -2.18 -9.19 19.75
N SER A 236 -1.01 -9.64 20.22
CA SER A 236 -0.92 -10.56 21.37
C SER A 236 -1.47 -9.91 22.64
N ASP A 237 -2.19 -10.68 23.46
CA ASP A 237 -2.70 -10.23 24.77
C ASP A 237 -1.62 -9.71 25.72
N ASN A 238 -0.37 -10.17 25.52
CA ASN A 238 0.81 -9.78 26.29
C ASN A 238 1.49 -8.51 25.77
N VAL A 239 0.98 -7.89 24.72
CA VAL A 239 1.49 -6.63 24.14
C VAL A 239 0.51 -5.49 24.43
N GLN A 240 1.05 -4.32 24.75
CA GLN A 240 0.29 -3.08 24.83
C GLN A 240 0.96 -2.03 23.93
N THR A 241 0.24 -1.65 22.88
CA THR A 241 0.65 -0.61 21.94
C THR A 241 0.14 0.76 22.39
N PHE A 242 0.94 1.80 22.20
CA PHE A 242 0.51 3.20 22.31
C PHE A 242 1.16 4.04 21.23
N THR A 243 0.54 5.15 20.83
CA THR A 243 1.11 6.10 19.86
C THR A 243 1.75 7.27 20.58
N ASN A 244 2.82 7.84 20.00
CA ASN A 244 3.48 9.02 20.55
C ASN A 244 2.68 10.31 20.26
N THR A 245 1.49 10.41 20.83
CA THR A 245 0.57 11.55 20.66
C THR A 245 0.27 12.24 21.99
N GLY A 246 -0.38 13.39 21.98
CA GLY A 246 -0.74 14.13 23.20
C GLY A 246 -1.81 13.46 24.09
N VAL A 247 -2.26 12.25 23.78
CA VAL A 247 -3.41 11.60 24.44
C VAL A 247 -2.98 10.57 25.48
N ASP A 248 -2.06 9.67 25.13
CA ASP A 248 -1.65 8.57 26.01
C ASP A 248 -0.65 9.05 27.07
N PRO A 249 -0.87 8.84 28.38
CA PRO A 249 0.08 9.22 29.41
C PRO A 249 1.51 8.68 29.18
N LEU A 250 1.67 7.49 28.59
CA LEU A 250 2.97 6.86 28.28
C LEU A 250 3.75 7.56 27.17
N SER A 251 3.06 8.33 26.32
CA SER A 251 3.64 9.07 25.20
C SER A 251 4.56 10.21 25.65
N ASN A 252 5.66 10.45 24.94
CA ASN A 252 6.51 11.61 25.18
C ASN A 252 5.74 12.92 24.89
N ALA A 253 4.83 12.89 23.91
CA ALA A 253 4.01 14.04 23.52
C ALA A 253 2.87 14.36 24.50
N PHE A 254 2.60 13.51 25.50
CA PHE A 254 1.59 13.78 26.52
C PHE A 254 1.88 15.11 27.24
N PRO A 255 0.87 16.00 27.42
CA PRO A 255 1.05 17.34 28.00
C PRO A 255 1.29 17.27 29.51
N ALA A 256 2.50 16.86 29.89
CA ALA A 256 2.99 16.79 31.26
C ALA A 256 4.28 17.61 31.37
N PRO A 257 4.19 18.84 31.91
CA PRO A 257 5.37 19.67 32.10
C PRO A 257 6.42 18.97 32.96
N VAL A 258 7.67 19.03 32.52
CA VAL A 258 8.80 18.36 33.18
C VAL A 258 9.97 19.33 33.31
N THR A 259 10.54 19.41 34.51
CA THR A 259 11.77 20.19 34.77
C THR A 259 12.97 19.26 34.81
N ILE A 260 13.96 19.52 33.96
CA ILE A 260 15.21 18.74 33.83
C ILE A 260 16.37 19.73 33.70
N GLY A 261 17.42 19.57 34.51
CA GLY A 261 18.56 20.49 34.50
C GLY A 261 18.22 21.95 34.81
N GLY A 262 17.11 22.19 35.53
CA GLY A 262 16.61 23.55 35.83
C GLY A 262 15.82 24.22 34.70
N VAL A 263 15.62 23.54 33.56
CA VAL A 263 14.79 24.01 32.44
C VAL A 263 13.45 23.30 32.46
N SER A 264 12.36 24.05 32.32
CA SER A 264 11.00 23.51 32.23
C SER A 264 10.60 23.32 30.77
N PHE A 265 10.08 22.13 30.46
CA PHE A 265 9.59 21.75 29.15
C PHE A 265 8.09 21.43 29.22
N PRO A 266 7.26 21.87 28.25
CA PRO A 266 5.81 21.60 28.26
C PRO A 266 5.43 20.12 28.19
N SER A 267 6.27 19.29 27.56
CA SER A 267 6.16 17.83 27.56
C SER A 267 7.53 17.20 27.44
N LEU A 268 7.60 15.88 27.63
CA LEU A 268 8.85 15.14 27.43
C LEU A 268 9.31 15.16 25.97
N GLU A 269 8.41 15.27 25.01
CA GLU A 269 8.74 15.44 23.59
C GLU A 269 9.47 16.78 23.33
N HIS A 270 9.11 17.86 24.04
CA HIS A 270 9.86 19.11 23.93
C HIS A 270 11.30 18.96 24.45
N TYR A 271 11.47 18.24 25.57
CA TYR A 271 12.80 17.88 26.06
C TYR A 271 13.55 17.03 25.03
N TRP A 272 12.91 15.98 24.50
CA TRP A 272 13.48 15.08 23.50
C TRP A 272 14.01 15.85 22.28
N GLN A 273 13.19 16.73 21.71
CA GLN A 273 13.58 17.58 20.57
C GLN A 273 14.72 18.55 20.92
N ALA A 274 14.83 18.99 22.18
CA ALA A 274 15.90 19.88 22.64
C ALA A 274 17.23 19.14 22.90
N THR A 275 17.20 17.86 23.27
CA THR A 275 18.38 17.10 23.70
C THR A 275 19.57 17.07 22.73
N PRO A 276 19.39 17.09 21.38
CA PRO A 276 20.53 17.19 20.47
C PRO A 276 21.27 18.53 20.57
N PHE A 277 20.64 19.58 21.11
CA PHE A 277 21.16 20.95 21.11
C PHE A 277 21.67 21.43 22.48
N LEU A 278 21.35 20.71 23.56
CA LEU A 278 21.75 21.09 24.92
C LEU A 278 23.27 21.17 25.06
N GLY A 279 23.78 22.33 25.50
CA GLY A 279 25.22 22.55 25.72
C GLY A 279 26.03 22.84 24.45
N VAL A 280 25.40 22.82 23.27
CA VAL A 280 26.06 23.11 21.98
C VAL A 280 25.38 24.27 21.24
N SER A 281 24.04 24.33 21.31
CA SER A 281 23.21 25.37 20.71
C SER A 281 22.06 25.76 21.65
N ASP A 282 22.41 26.42 22.76
CA ASP A 282 21.45 26.80 23.81
C ASP A 282 20.31 27.71 23.32
N GLU A 283 20.53 28.49 22.27
CA GLU A 283 19.47 29.30 21.66
C GLU A 283 18.38 28.42 21.04
N VAL A 284 18.77 27.37 20.31
CA VAL A 284 17.84 26.41 19.71
C VAL A 284 17.09 25.66 20.81
N ALA A 285 17.82 25.18 21.83
CA ALA A 285 17.22 24.47 22.96
C ALA A 285 16.19 25.34 23.72
N LYS A 286 16.49 26.63 23.95
CA LYS A 286 15.55 27.58 24.59
C LYS A 286 14.30 27.83 23.75
N ARG A 287 14.45 27.95 22.43
CA ARG A 287 13.32 28.09 21.50
C ARG A 287 12.42 26.86 21.53
N ILE A 288 12.99 25.66 21.53
CA ILE A 288 12.24 24.40 21.66
C ILE A 288 11.52 24.32 23.01
N ALA A 289 12.20 24.65 24.11
CA ALA A 289 11.59 24.67 25.45
C ALA A 289 10.41 25.66 25.57
N SER A 290 10.40 26.70 24.74
CA SER A 290 9.35 27.74 24.71
C SER A 290 8.29 27.51 23.62
N ALA A 291 8.39 26.42 22.85
CA ALA A 291 7.43 26.10 21.79
C ALA A 291 6.04 25.85 22.40
N LYS A 292 4.99 26.25 21.67
CA LYS A 292 3.60 26.15 22.11
C LYS A 292 3.01 24.77 21.87
N SER A 293 3.61 23.99 20.98
CA SER A 293 3.18 22.65 20.63
C SER A 293 4.37 21.75 20.30
N VAL A 294 4.11 20.44 20.36
CA VAL A 294 5.06 19.42 19.90
C VAL A 294 5.46 19.64 18.44
N ASP A 295 4.49 19.97 17.57
CA ASP A 295 4.79 20.25 16.15
C ASP A 295 5.75 21.45 15.99
N GLU A 296 5.56 22.51 16.77
CA GLU A 296 6.46 23.66 16.76
C GLU A 296 7.86 23.28 17.25
N ALA A 297 7.97 22.47 18.31
CA ALA A 297 9.23 21.94 18.80
C ALA A 297 9.98 21.13 17.73
N VAL A 298 9.28 20.21 17.05
CA VAL A 298 9.82 19.39 15.95
C VAL A 298 10.28 20.28 14.79
N MET A 299 9.49 21.29 14.40
CA MET A 299 9.83 22.21 13.32
C MET A 299 11.07 23.06 13.65
N ILE A 300 11.22 23.52 14.90
CA ILE A 300 12.41 24.26 15.33
C ILE A 300 13.65 23.36 15.29
N ALA A 301 13.55 22.13 15.81
CA ALA A 301 14.64 21.16 15.80
C ALA A 301 15.07 20.80 14.36
N GLY A 302 14.11 20.50 13.50
CA GLY A 302 14.36 20.19 12.08
C GLY A 302 15.00 21.35 11.33
N GLY A 303 14.56 22.59 11.58
CA GLY A 303 15.08 23.79 10.93
C GLY A 303 16.51 24.18 11.34
N ALA A 304 16.97 23.78 12.54
CA ALA A 304 18.35 24.02 12.98
C ALA A 304 19.38 23.15 12.24
N GLY A 305 18.95 21.99 11.76
CA GLY A 305 19.76 21.06 10.99
C GLY A 305 20.84 20.31 11.79
N PRO A 306 21.50 19.31 11.18
CA PRO A 306 22.44 18.42 11.89
C PRO A 306 23.69 19.12 12.42
N ALA A 307 24.13 20.21 11.77
CA ALA A 307 25.35 20.92 12.16
C ALA A 307 25.24 21.64 13.52
N ALA A 308 24.02 21.92 13.97
CA ALA A 308 23.76 22.51 15.29
C ALA A 308 23.64 21.45 16.41
N GLN A 309 23.63 20.16 16.05
CA GLN A 309 23.50 19.07 17.01
C GLN A 309 24.86 18.66 17.58
N ARG A 310 24.84 18.14 18.80
CA ARG A 310 26.01 17.50 19.43
C ARG A 310 26.50 16.30 18.61
N PRO A 311 27.82 16.10 18.45
CA PRO A 311 28.36 15.03 17.61
C PRO A 311 28.14 13.63 18.18
N ASP A 312 27.97 13.50 19.49
CA ASP A 312 27.77 12.25 20.25
C ASP A 312 26.28 11.94 20.50
N TRP A 313 25.35 12.62 19.82
CA TRP A 313 23.91 12.49 20.04
C TRP A 313 23.44 11.03 19.96
N ARG A 314 23.89 10.29 18.94
CA ARG A 314 23.47 8.90 18.69
C ARG A 314 23.87 7.94 19.82
N ASP A 315 24.97 8.23 20.51
CA ASP A 315 25.47 7.41 21.61
C ASP A 315 24.74 7.75 22.92
N ARG A 316 24.32 9.01 23.05
CA ARG A 316 23.73 9.58 24.28
C ARG A 316 22.21 9.50 24.35
N ARG A 317 21.53 9.38 23.21
CA ARG A 317 20.07 9.43 23.09
C ARG A 317 19.33 8.44 23.99
N ARG A 318 19.89 7.25 24.24
CA ARG A 318 19.28 6.24 25.15
C ARG A 318 19.28 6.71 26.60
N GLU A 319 20.42 7.19 27.07
CA GLU A 319 20.59 7.68 28.45
C GLU A 319 19.70 8.90 28.71
N LEU A 320 19.66 9.85 27.76
CA LEU A 320 18.86 11.06 27.86
C LEU A 320 17.35 10.76 27.83
N LEU A 321 16.91 9.79 27.03
CA LEU A 321 15.53 9.32 27.06
C LEU A 321 15.15 8.78 28.45
N LEU A 322 16.01 7.96 29.07
CA LEU A 322 15.78 7.43 30.41
C LEU A 322 15.76 8.54 31.47
N GLU A 323 16.69 9.49 31.42
CA GLU A 323 16.70 10.67 32.31
C GLU A 323 15.36 11.41 32.26
N GLY A 324 14.88 11.69 31.04
CA GLY A 324 13.63 12.39 30.83
C GLY A 324 12.41 11.61 31.31
N LEU A 325 12.36 10.29 31.07
CA LEU A 325 11.29 9.43 31.56
C LEU A 325 11.28 9.32 33.10
N VAL A 326 12.44 9.23 33.74
CA VAL A 326 12.57 9.26 35.21
C VAL A 326 12.04 10.60 35.75
N ALA A 327 12.43 11.72 35.13
CA ALA A 327 11.95 13.04 35.53
C ALA A 327 10.44 13.17 35.38
N LYS A 328 9.86 12.67 34.27
CA LYS A 328 8.42 12.62 34.03
C LYS A 328 7.71 11.75 35.07
N GLY A 329 8.25 10.59 35.42
CA GLY A 329 7.71 9.69 36.45
C GLY A 329 7.66 10.32 37.85
N LYS A 330 8.64 11.15 38.20
CA LYS A 330 8.64 11.88 39.47
C LYS A 330 7.67 13.05 39.50
N GLN A 331 7.35 13.63 38.35
CA GLN A 331 6.62 14.90 38.24
C GLN A 331 5.17 14.72 37.74
N CYS A 332 4.81 13.58 37.16
CA CYS A 332 3.50 13.33 36.56
C CYS A 332 2.83 12.06 37.13
N PRO A 333 1.92 12.19 38.11
CA PRO A 333 1.22 11.03 38.68
C PRO A 333 0.43 10.20 37.67
N ALA A 334 -0.17 10.84 36.65
CA ALA A 334 -0.92 10.15 35.60
C ALA A 334 -0.05 9.19 34.77
N PHE A 335 1.18 9.62 34.42
CA PHE A 335 2.15 8.78 33.73
C PHE A 335 2.58 7.59 34.61
N SER A 336 2.90 7.84 35.88
CA SER A 336 3.36 6.80 36.79
C SER A 336 2.29 5.75 37.06
N GLN A 337 1.03 6.18 37.22
CA GLN A 337 -0.11 5.28 37.34
C GLN A 337 -0.31 4.45 36.06
N ALA A 338 -0.29 5.11 34.89
CA ALA A 338 -0.44 4.41 33.61
C ALA A 338 0.67 3.37 33.41
N LEU A 339 1.92 3.70 33.73
CA LEU A 339 3.06 2.80 33.62
C LEU A 339 2.91 1.57 34.52
N GLN A 340 2.48 1.75 35.77
CA GLN A 340 2.23 0.64 36.69
C GLN A 340 1.08 -0.27 36.24
N GLN A 341 0.01 0.32 35.69
CA GLN A 341 -1.15 -0.42 35.20
C GLN A 341 -0.83 -1.35 34.03
N THR A 342 0.28 -1.13 33.33
CA THR A 342 0.73 -2.02 32.24
C THR A 342 1.13 -3.42 32.72
N GLY A 343 1.39 -3.61 34.01
CA GLY A 343 1.78 -4.90 34.57
C GLY A 343 3.07 -5.44 33.94
N GLU A 344 3.04 -6.67 33.45
CA GLU A 344 4.18 -7.33 32.79
C GLU A 344 4.12 -7.24 31.26
N LYS A 345 3.15 -6.51 30.70
CA LYS A 345 2.99 -6.43 29.24
C LYS A 345 4.22 -5.82 28.56
N THR A 346 4.51 -6.30 27.36
CA THR A 346 5.49 -5.70 26.46
C THR A 346 4.92 -4.39 25.93
N LEU A 347 5.60 -3.28 26.20
CA LEU A 347 5.18 -1.97 25.74
C LEU A 347 5.77 -1.68 24.37
N VAL A 348 4.91 -1.28 23.43
CA VAL A 348 5.32 -0.93 22.07
C VAL A 348 4.85 0.48 21.73
N CYS A 349 5.79 1.36 21.45
CA CYS A 349 5.49 2.67 20.90
C CYS A 349 5.31 2.54 19.38
N LEU A 350 4.16 2.94 18.86
CA LEU A 350 3.92 3.07 17.42
C LEU A 350 4.27 4.49 16.99
N ASP A 351 5.35 4.64 16.22
CA ASP A 351 5.93 5.92 15.81
C ASP A 351 6.60 5.80 14.43
N ALA A 352 6.64 6.91 13.69
CA ALA A 352 7.33 6.99 12.41
C ALA A 352 8.87 6.98 12.57
N ASP A 353 9.40 7.32 13.74
CA ASP A 353 10.82 7.13 14.07
C ASP A 353 11.11 5.64 14.35
N PRO A 354 11.85 4.94 13.47
CA PRO A 354 12.16 3.52 13.65
C PRO A 354 13.14 3.27 14.81
N TRP A 355 13.78 4.30 15.36
CA TRP A 355 14.59 4.14 16.57
C TRP A 355 13.69 4.14 17.81
N GLY A 356 12.82 5.13 17.97
CA GLY A 356 11.94 5.27 19.13
C GLY A 356 10.81 4.25 19.17
N GLY A 357 10.18 3.98 18.02
CA GLY A 357 8.98 3.16 17.91
C GLY A 357 9.07 2.00 16.93
N MET A 358 7.89 1.49 16.57
CA MET A 358 7.65 0.48 15.54
C MET A 358 6.60 0.95 14.54
N GLN A 359 6.76 0.50 13.31
CA GLN A 359 5.82 0.67 12.20
C GLN A 359 5.41 -0.71 11.71
N ALA A 360 4.19 -0.87 11.20
CA ALA A 360 3.74 -2.14 10.62
C ALA A 360 3.12 -1.97 9.20
N PRO A 361 3.79 -1.28 8.25
CA PRO A 361 3.32 -1.23 6.88
C PRO A 361 3.39 -2.65 6.29
N GLY A 362 2.23 -3.26 6.05
CA GLY A 362 2.15 -4.68 5.64
C GLY A 362 1.93 -5.65 6.80
N GLY A 363 1.60 -5.19 8.01
CA GLY A 363 1.13 -6.06 9.10
C GLY A 363 2.22 -6.86 9.82
N ILE A 364 3.49 -6.60 9.54
CA ILE A 364 4.63 -7.11 10.31
C ILE A 364 5.37 -5.92 10.91
N PRO A 365 5.55 -5.87 12.24
CA PRO A 365 6.21 -4.74 12.90
C PRO A 365 7.71 -4.70 12.60
N THR A 366 8.20 -3.49 12.36
CA THR A 366 9.61 -3.15 12.16
C THR A 366 9.97 -1.93 13.01
N GLY A 367 11.19 -1.83 13.50
CA GLY A 367 11.65 -0.74 14.37
C GLY A 367 12.22 -1.25 15.70
N GLN A 368 12.97 -0.40 16.39
CA GLN A 368 13.74 -0.77 17.57
C GLN A 368 12.96 -0.65 18.88
N ASN A 369 11.82 0.07 18.88
CA ASN A 369 10.96 0.28 20.05
C ASN A 369 11.71 0.78 21.29
N ASN A 370 12.69 1.68 21.14
CA ASN A 370 13.51 2.12 22.28
C ASN A 370 12.70 2.87 23.34
N VAL A 371 11.61 3.55 22.97
CA VAL A 371 10.70 4.19 23.94
C VAL A 371 9.99 3.13 24.79
N GLY A 372 9.39 2.11 24.16
CA GLY A 372 8.77 1.00 24.89
C GLY A 372 9.76 0.29 25.81
N LYS A 373 10.98 0.00 25.33
CA LYS A 373 12.06 -0.58 26.13
C LYS A 373 12.46 0.31 27.31
N ALA A 374 12.51 1.63 27.14
CA ALA A 374 12.84 2.58 28.22
C ALA A 374 11.76 2.59 29.31
N LEU A 375 10.49 2.56 28.91
CA LEU A 375 9.36 2.50 29.84
C LEU A 375 9.37 1.21 30.66
N MET A 376 9.64 0.07 30.01
CA MET A 376 9.73 -1.22 30.70
C MET A 376 10.91 -1.26 31.68
N GLU A 377 12.05 -0.67 31.32
CA GLU A 377 13.20 -0.51 32.23
C GLU A 377 12.83 0.34 33.45
N LEU A 378 12.23 1.52 33.23
CA LEU A 378 11.78 2.41 34.30
C LEU A 378 10.74 1.74 35.23
N ARG A 379 9.83 0.94 34.65
CA ARG A 379 8.84 0.17 35.40
C ARG A 379 9.51 -0.83 36.33
N SER A 380 10.55 -1.53 35.86
CA SER A 380 11.29 -2.52 36.63
C SER A 380 12.19 -1.92 37.71
N SER A 381 12.75 -0.73 37.49
CA SER A 381 13.65 -0.07 38.44
C SER A 381 12.96 0.49 39.70
N GLN A 382 11.62 0.47 39.74
CA GLN A 382 10.75 1.14 40.72
C GLN A 382 10.97 2.67 40.77
N LEU A 383 9.87 3.43 40.74
CA LEU A 383 9.89 4.89 40.84
C LEU A 383 10.19 5.39 42.26
#